data_AF-A0A4S4KMM3-F1
#
_entry.id   AF-A0A4S4KMM3-F1
#
_cell.length_a   1.000
_cell.length_b   1.000
_cell.length_c   1.000
_cell.angle_alpha   90.00
_cell.angle_beta   90.00
_cell.angle_gamma   90.00
#
_symmetry.space_group_name_H-M   'P 1'
#
loop_
_entity.id
_entity.type
_entity.pdbx_description
1 polymer ?
#
loop_
_entity_poly.entity_id
_entity_poly.type
_entity_poly.pdbx_seq_one_letter_code
_entity_poly.pdbx_strand_id
1 'polypeptide(L)'
;MVAGSYSPVHEASLIDPSLHSPALLELLEVKLSRSLIEYVVDCVAETVDFAMGRPSTSSRGRPQSRQSDHSNFTNFVTNVLHKAEVKVPVLLVTLVYIDRAKPHLQIALEQWACERVFLGALVAANKVCVLISGPVSDISADRLCPHAVLQ
;
A
#
# COMPACT_ATOMS: atom_id res chain seq x y z
N MET A 1 -40.44 -4.99 -24.34
CA MET A 1 -38.98 -5.16 -24.52
C MET A 1 -38.31 -4.20 -23.56
N VAL A 2 -37.92 -4.66 -22.36
CA VAL A 2 -37.23 -3.83 -21.37
C VAL A 2 -35.74 -3.95 -21.63
N ALA A 3 -35.13 -2.85 -22.07
CA ALA A 3 -33.69 -2.74 -22.25
C ALA A 3 -33.03 -2.82 -20.87
N GLY A 4 -32.27 -3.88 -20.61
CA GLY A 4 -31.39 -3.96 -19.45
C GLY A 4 -30.27 -2.94 -19.63
N SER A 5 -30.36 -1.80 -18.94
CA SER A 5 -29.27 -0.87 -18.80
C SER A 5 -28.19 -1.51 -17.93
N TYR A 6 -27.14 -2.04 -18.55
CA TYR A 6 -25.95 -2.51 -17.85
C TYR A 6 -25.21 -1.28 -17.33
N SER A 7 -25.48 -0.88 -16.08
CA SER A 7 -24.64 0.09 -15.39
C SER A 7 -23.26 -0.55 -15.21
N PRO A 8 -22.16 0.09 -15.66
CA PRO A 8 -20.81 -0.43 -15.44
C PRO A 8 -20.49 -0.29 -13.96
N VAL A 9 -20.87 -1.29 -13.17
CA VAL A 9 -20.62 -1.33 -11.74
C VAL A 9 -19.11 -1.19 -11.50
N HIS A 10 -18.71 -0.25 -10.65
CA HIS A 10 -17.29 -0.07 -10.34
C HIS A 10 -16.81 -1.26 -9.50
N GLU A 11 -15.87 -2.04 -10.04
CA GLU A 11 -15.34 -3.29 -9.43
C GLU A 11 -14.97 -3.10 -7.96
N ALA A 12 -14.37 -1.94 -7.62
CA ALA A 12 -13.93 -1.62 -6.26
C ALA A 12 -15.03 -1.43 -5.21
N SER A 13 -16.23 -1.02 -5.63
CA SER A 13 -17.25 -0.58 -4.67
C SER A 13 -18.60 -1.24 -4.88
N LEU A 14 -18.78 -2.03 -5.93
CA LEU A 14 -20.05 -2.66 -6.31
C LEU A 14 -21.23 -1.67 -6.39
N ILE A 15 -20.93 -0.38 -6.61
CA ILE A 15 -21.88 0.72 -6.72
C ILE A 15 -21.68 1.37 -8.08
N ASP A 16 -22.74 2.00 -8.60
CA ASP A 16 -22.69 2.76 -9.84
C ASP A 16 -21.64 3.88 -9.75
N PRO A 17 -20.68 4.00 -10.70
CA PRO A 17 -19.64 5.02 -10.67
C PRO A 17 -20.17 6.45 -10.55
N SER A 18 -21.40 6.71 -10.98
CA SER A 18 -22.06 8.02 -10.86
C SER A 18 -22.32 8.45 -9.42
N LEU A 19 -22.35 7.50 -8.48
CA LEU A 19 -22.52 7.73 -7.04
C LEU A 19 -21.17 7.89 -6.32
N HIS A 20 -20.04 7.70 -7.01
CA HIS A 20 -18.73 8.01 -6.47
C HIS A 20 -18.44 9.50 -6.54
N SER A 21 -17.74 10.01 -5.52
CA SER A 21 -17.16 11.34 -5.60
C SER A 21 -16.19 11.38 -6.80
N PRO A 22 -16.36 12.31 -7.75
CA PRO A 22 -15.52 12.38 -8.95
C PRO A 22 -14.04 12.59 -8.59
N ALA A 23 -13.76 13.28 -7.49
CA ALA A 23 -12.40 13.46 -6.97
C ALA A 23 -11.71 12.13 -6.58
N LEU A 24 -12.48 11.12 -6.16
CA LEU A 24 -11.92 9.79 -5.86
C LEU A 24 -11.58 9.03 -7.14
N LEU A 25 -12.38 9.16 -8.19
CA LEU A 25 -12.11 8.54 -9.48
C LEU A 25 -10.89 9.21 -10.15
N GLU A 26 -10.80 10.54 -10.09
CA GLU A 26 -9.60 11.27 -10.53
C GLU A 26 -8.35 10.78 -9.78
N LEU A 27 -8.44 10.55 -8.47
CA LEU A 27 -7.35 10.04 -7.65
C LEU A 27 -6.87 8.64 -8.09
N LEU A 28 -7.75 7.81 -8.66
CA LEU A 28 -7.36 6.50 -9.24
C LEU A 28 -6.51 6.65 -10.51
N GLU A 29 -6.69 7.75 -11.24
CA GLU A 29 -6.03 8.02 -12.53
C GLU A 29 -4.75 8.87 -12.38
N VAL A 30 -4.49 9.42 -11.19
CA VAL A 30 -3.28 10.20 -10.92
C VAL A 30 -2.02 9.35 -11.14
N LYS A 31 -1.08 9.90 -11.90
CA LYS A 31 0.24 9.30 -12.11
C LYS A 31 1.14 9.55 -10.90
N LEU A 32 1.97 8.56 -10.58
CA LEU A 32 2.98 8.67 -9.53
C LEU A 32 3.93 9.84 -9.83
N SER A 33 3.99 10.81 -8.93
CA SER A 33 4.91 11.95 -8.99
C SER A 33 6.15 11.70 -8.16
N ARG A 34 7.28 12.32 -8.53
CA ARG A 34 8.53 12.22 -7.78
C ARG A 34 8.39 12.71 -6.34
N SER A 35 7.66 13.81 -6.13
CA SER A 35 7.42 14.38 -4.80
C SER A 35 6.65 13.41 -3.89
N LEU A 36 5.73 12.62 -4.45
CA LEU A 36 5.02 11.59 -3.69
C LEU A 36 5.96 10.46 -3.26
N ILE A 37 6.91 10.08 -4.11
CA ILE A 37 7.92 9.07 -3.79
C ILE A 37 8.82 9.56 -2.65
N GLU A 38 9.30 10.80 -2.73
CA GLU A 38 10.13 11.43 -1.69
C GLU A 38 9.36 11.50 -0.35
N TYR A 39 8.10 11.91 -0.39
CA TYR A 39 7.23 11.92 0.80
C TYR A 39 7.08 10.53 1.44
N VAL A 40 6.85 9.49 0.63
CA VAL A 40 6.75 8.11 1.13
C VAL A 40 8.04 7.66 1.80
N VAL A 41 9.18 7.96 1.19
CA VAL A 41 10.49 7.65 1.73
C VAL A 41 10.68 8.30 3.11
N ASP A 42 10.34 9.58 3.24
CA ASP A 42 10.43 10.31 4.51
C ASP A 42 9.51 9.73 5.58
N CYS A 43 8.25 9.41 5.25
CA CYS A 43 7.32 8.78 6.18
C CYS A 43 7.81 7.41 6.69
N VAL A 44 8.38 6.59 5.81
CA VAL A 44 8.93 5.28 6.20
C VAL A 44 10.14 5.47 7.12
N ALA A 45 11.05 6.39 6.77
CA ALA A 45 12.24 6.67 7.56
C ALA A 45 11.88 7.17 8.96
N GLU A 46 10.90 8.08 9.06
CA GLU A 46 10.39 8.58 10.35
C GLU A 46 9.75 7.46 11.18
N THR A 47 8.99 6.58 10.54
CA THR A 47 8.36 5.44 11.22
C THR A 47 9.40 4.46 11.77
N VAL A 48 10.46 4.20 11.02
CA VAL A 48 11.58 3.34 11.47
C VAL A 48 12.35 4.00 12.62
N ASP A 49 12.70 5.29 12.51
CA ASP A 49 13.40 6.00 13.58
C ASP A 49 12.55 6.02 14.88
N PHE A 50 11.23 6.21 14.76
CA PHE A 50 10.29 6.10 15.87
C PHE A 50 10.28 4.69 16.49
N ALA A 51 10.15 3.64 15.67
CA ALA A 51 10.10 2.25 16.14
C ALA A 51 11.43 1.73 16.72
N MET A 52 12.55 2.38 16.38
CA MET A 52 13.88 2.12 16.95
C MET A 52 14.12 2.89 18.27
N GLY A 53 13.16 3.70 18.73
CA GLY A 53 13.30 4.49 19.95
C GLY A 53 14.34 5.62 19.83
N ARG A 54 14.62 6.09 18.61
CA ARG A 54 15.45 7.28 18.36
C ARG A 54 14.52 8.47 18.14
N PRO A 55 14.10 9.21 19.19
CA PRO A 55 13.34 10.44 18.99
C PRO A 55 14.20 11.39 18.15
N SER A 56 13.61 12.01 17.13
CA SER A 56 14.24 12.95 16.21
C SER A 56 14.74 14.20 16.96
N THR A 57 15.85 14.08 17.69
CA THR A 57 16.51 15.22 18.33
C THR A 57 17.92 15.34 17.78
N SER A 58 18.19 16.48 17.16
CA SER A 58 19.48 17.02 16.73
C SER A 58 19.86 16.82 15.26
N SER A 59 19.59 17.86 14.49
CA SER A 59 20.13 18.19 13.17
C SER A 59 21.61 18.63 13.19
N ARG A 60 22.43 18.18 14.14
CA ARG A 60 23.87 18.50 14.16
C ARG A 60 24.70 17.34 13.64
N GLY A 61 24.96 17.38 12.33
CA GLY A 61 25.93 16.51 11.66
C GLY A 61 25.35 15.17 11.23
N ARG A 62 24.61 15.16 10.11
CA ARG A 62 24.15 13.92 9.46
C ARG A 62 25.38 13.17 8.93
N PRO A 63 25.71 11.95 9.41
CA PRO A 63 26.84 11.20 8.86
C PRO A 63 26.54 10.87 7.38
N GLN A 64 27.55 11.02 6.51
CA GLN A 64 27.43 10.76 5.06
C GLN A 64 26.84 9.36 4.76
N SER A 65 27.05 8.37 5.64
CA SER A 65 26.47 7.04 5.47
C SER A 65 24.94 7.02 5.54
N ARG A 66 24.30 7.78 6.45
CA ARG A 66 22.84 7.87 6.52
C ARG A 66 22.25 8.57 5.30
N GLN A 67 23.01 9.47 4.67
CA GLN A 67 22.59 10.13 3.43
C GLN A 67 22.70 9.18 2.23
N SER A 68 23.75 8.36 2.16
CA SER A 68 23.85 7.30 1.14
C SER A 68 22.75 6.25 1.30
N ASP A 69 22.46 5.83 2.54
CA ASP A 69 21.40 4.84 2.83
C ASP A 69 20.02 5.38 2.42
N HIS A 70 19.75 6.65 2.69
CA HIS A 70 18.52 7.31 2.25
C HIS A 70 18.41 7.40 0.73
N SER A 71 19.51 7.68 0.01
CA SER A 71 19.52 7.67 -1.45
C SER A 71 19.33 6.27 -2.05
N ASN A 72 19.92 5.25 -1.43
CA ASN A 72 19.77 3.85 -1.81
C ASN A 72 18.33 3.39 -1.61
N PHE A 73 17.73 3.74 -0.47
CA PHE A 73 16.34 3.44 -0.18
C PHE A 73 15.37 4.17 -1.13
N THR A 74 15.64 5.43 -1.46
CA THR A 74 14.85 6.18 -2.46
C THR A 74 14.88 5.50 -3.83
N ASN A 75 16.06 5.06 -4.27
CA ASN A 75 16.21 4.29 -5.51
C ASN A 75 15.47 2.96 -5.45
N PHE A 76 15.53 2.27 -4.31
CA PHE A 76 14.81 1.03 -4.07
C PHE A 76 13.28 1.24 -4.19
N VAL A 77 12.72 2.22 -3.48
CA VAL A 77 11.28 2.54 -3.54
C VAL A 77 10.87 2.90 -4.97
N THR A 78 11.64 3.77 -5.64
CA THR A 78 11.40 4.17 -7.02
C THR A 78 11.37 2.95 -7.96
N ASN A 79 12.35 2.06 -7.84
CA ASN A 79 12.44 0.84 -8.64
C ASN A 79 11.26 -0.10 -8.38
N VAL A 80 10.85 -0.28 -7.11
CA VAL A 80 9.71 -1.14 -6.76
C VAL A 80 8.42 -0.56 -7.34
N LEU A 81 8.16 0.73 -7.16
CA LEU A 81 6.94 1.38 -7.64
C LEU A 81 6.83 1.32 -9.17
N HIS A 82 7.93 1.57 -9.88
CA HIS A 82 7.95 1.48 -11.34
C HIS A 82 7.82 0.05 -11.86
N LYS A 83 8.53 -0.92 -11.27
CA LYS A 83 8.50 -2.31 -11.74
C LYS A 83 7.21 -3.04 -11.41
N ALA A 84 6.59 -2.72 -10.27
CA ALA A 84 5.33 -3.31 -9.85
C ALA A 84 4.11 -2.54 -10.37
N GLU A 85 4.31 -1.51 -11.19
CA GLU A 85 3.24 -0.68 -11.78
C GLU A 85 2.20 -0.22 -10.75
N VAL A 86 2.69 0.19 -9.57
CA VAL A 86 1.83 0.50 -8.43
C VAL A 86 1.02 1.75 -8.71
N LYS A 87 -0.30 1.68 -8.55
CA LYS A 87 -1.17 2.86 -8.68
C LYS A 87 -1.10 3.74 -7.43
N VAL A 88 -1.27 5.06 -7.58
CA VAL A 88 -1.29 6.03 -6.46
C VAL A 88 -2.21 5.61 -5.30
N PRO A 89 -3.43 5.08 -5.53
CA PRO A 89 -4.30 4.64 -4.43
C PRO A 89 -3.69 3.56 -3.55
N VAL A 90 -2.97 2.59 -4.14
CA VAL A 90 -2.27 1.53 -3.40
C VAL A 90 -1.20 2.14 -2.51
N LEU A 91 -0.47 3.13 -3.02
CA LEU A 91 0.57 3.84 -2.29
C LEU A 91 0.00 4.67 -1.12
N LEU A 92 -1.16 5.29 -1.31
CA LEU A 92 -1.87 5.99 -0.23
C LEU A 92 -2.34 5.03 0.87
N VAL A 93 -2.89 3.87 0.51
CA VAL A 93 -3.25 2.82 1.49
C VAL A 93 -2.01 2.32 2.22
N THR A 94 -0.89 2.19 1.52
CA THR A 94 0.41 1.80 2.11
C THR A 94 0.82 2.76 3.21
N LEU A 95 0.71 4.09 2.97
CA LEU A 95 1.00 5.12 3.98
C LEU A 95 0.10 4.99 5.21
N VAL A 96 -1.21 4.74 5.01
CA VAL A 96 -2.15 4.53 6.13
C VAL A 96 -1.77 3.30 6.94
N TYR A 97 -1.31 2.22 6.30
CA TYR A 97 -0.84 1.03 7.02
C TYR A 97 0.47 1.26 7.78
N ILE A 98 1.40 2.03 7.21
CA ILE A 98 2.62 2.42 7.92
C ILE A 98 2.27 3.23 9.17
N ASP A 99 1.40 4.23 9.05
CA ASP A 99 0.98 5.07 10.18
C ASP A 99 0.28 4.27 11.28
N ARG A 100 -0.62 3.34 10.92
CA ARG A 100 -1.28 2.44 11.88
C ARG A 100 -0.33 1.43 12.52
N ALA A 101 0.70 1.01 11.79
CA ALA A 101 1.70 0.08 12.31
C ALA A 101 2.70 0.79 13.25
N LYS A 102 2.95 2.09 13.05
CA LYS A 102 3.92 2.90 13.81
C LYS A 102 3.90 2.67 15.33
N PRO A 103 2.76 2.73 16.05
CA PRO A 103 2.75 2.51 17.51
C PRO A 103 2.96 1.05 17.92
N HIS A 104 2.74 0.10 17.02
CA HIS A 104 2.82 -1.34 17.29
C HIS A 104 4.16 -1.95 16.86
N LEU A 105 5.00 -1.17 16.17
CA LEU A 105 6.23 -1.66 15.57
C LEU A 105 7.40 -1.53 16.55
N GLN A 106 8.09 -2.63 16.79
CA GLN A 106 9.36 -2.65 17.53
C GLN A 106 10.42 -3.24 16.62
N ILE A 107 11.41 -2.42 16.26
CA ILE A 107 12.50 -2.85 15.38
C ILE A 107 13.74 -3.06 16.23
N ALA A 108 14.22 -4.30 16.28
CA ALA A 108 15.47 -4.65 16.96
C ALA A 108 16.69 -4.63 16.02
N LEU A 109 16.47 -4.75 14.70
CA LEU A 109 17.51 -4.81 13.68
C LEU A 109 17.38 -3.63 12.71
N GLU A 110 18.35 -2.71 12.72
CA GLU A 110 18.39 -1.52 11.86
C GLU A 110 18.59 -1.87 10.37
N GLN A 111 19.25 -2.99 10.09
CA GLN A 111 19.61 -3.37 8.73
C GLN A 111 18.37 -3.61 7.86
N TRP A 112 18.31 -2.93 6.71
CA TRP A 112 17.20 -2.97 5.76
C TRP A 112 15.82 -2.69 6.39
N ALA A 113 15.77 -1.94 7.49
CA ALA A 113 14.52 -1.72 8.23
C ALA A 113 13.51 -0.94 7.39
N CYS A 114 13.95 0.12 6.70
CA CYS A 114 13.12 0.93 5.82
C CYS A 114 12.52 0.10 4.67
N GLU A 115 13.37 -0.70 4.00
CA GLU A 115 12.97 -1.58 2.89
C GLU A 115 11.93 -2.60 3.35
N ARG A 116 12.14 -3.22 4.52
CA ARG A 116 11.22 -4.21 5.07
C ARG A 116 9.87 -3.61 5.47
N VAL A 117 9.87 -2.45 6.12
CA VAL A 117 8.64 -1.75 6.52
C VAL A 117 7.85 -1.33 5.29
N PHE A 118 8.53 -0.72 4.31
CA PHE A 118 7.90 -0.31 3.05
C PHE A 118 7.32 -1.50 2.29
N LEU A 119 8.10 -2.55 2.04
CA LEU A 119 7.62 -3.73 1.31
C LEU A 119 6.48 -4.44 2.04
N GLY A 120 6.59 -4.61 3.36
CA GLY A 120 5.55 -5.27 4.15
C GLY A 120 4.22 -4.54 4.07
N ALA A 121 4.25 -3.22 4.21
CA ALA A 121 3.06 -2.39 4.08
C ALA A 121 2.52 -2.39 2.64
N LEU A 122 3.40 -2.31 1.63
CA LEU A 122 3.01 -2.29 0.22
C LEU A 122 2.34 -3.60 -0.21
N VAL A 123 2.88 -4.75 0.21
CA VAL A 123 2.27 -6.06 -0.07
C VAL A 123 0.91 -6.19 0.61
N ALA A 124 0.79 -5.76 1.87
CA ALA A 124 -0.49 -5.75 2.58
C ALA A 124 -1.52 -4.84 1.89
N ALA A 125 -1.11 -3.64 1.49
CA ALA A 125 -1.95 -2.69 0.76
C ALA A 125 -2.38 -3.23 -0.61
N ASN A 126 -1.46 -3.84 -1.35
CA ASN A 126 -1.76 -4.41 -2.65
C ASN A 126 -2.76 -5.56 -2.54
N LYS A 127 -2.67 -6.39 -1.49
CA LYS A 127 -3.68 -7.43 -1.22
C LYS A 127 -5.06 -6.82 -1.04
N VAL A 128 -5.18 -5.72 -0.28
CA VAL A 128 -6.48 -5.05 -0.06
C VAL A 128 -6.99 -4.37 -1.32
N CYS A 129 -6.13 -3.70 -2.07
CA CYS A 129 -6.54 -2.99 -3.27
C CYS A 129 -6.88 -3.93 -4.44
N VAL A 130 -6.18 -5.06 -4.57
CA VAL A 130 -6.48 -6.12 -5.55
C VAL A 130 -7.69 -6.94 -5.14
N LEU A 131 -7.93 -7.20 -3.84
CA LEU A 131 -9.19 -7.81 -3.39
C LEU A 131 -10.39 -6.93 -3.71
N ILE A 132 -10.20 -5.62 -3.64
CA ILE A 132 -11.22 -4.65 -4.00
C ILE A 132 -11.42 -4.65 -5.52
N SER A 133 -10.39 -4.82 -6.35
CA SER A 133 -10.47 -4.80 -7.82
C SER A 133 -10.56 -6.18 -8.50
N GLY A 134 -10.72 -7.27 -7.74
CA GLY A 134 -10.72 -8.64 -8.25
C GLY A 134 -12.12 -9.14 -8.58
N PRO A 135 -12.28 -10.05 -9.57
CA PRO A 135 -13.59 -10.56 -9.94
C PRO A 135 -14.20 -11.34 -8.78
N VAL A 136 -15.30 -10.81 -8.23
CA VAL A 136 -16.23 -11.57 -7.38
C VAL A 136 -17.05 -12.50 -8.29
N SER A 137 -16.38 -13.46 -8.93
CA SER A 137 -17.05 -14.46 -9.77
C SER A 137 -16.76 -15.90 -9.36
N ASP A 138 -15.86 -16.17 -8.41
CA ASP A 138 -15.55 -17.56 -8.00
C ASP A 138 -15.31 -17.72 -6.48
N ILE A 139 -16.21 -17.21 -5.65
CA ILE A 139 -16.28 -17.59 -4.23
C ILE A 139 -17.59 -18.32 -3.86
N SER A 140 -18.44 -18.60 -4.85
CA SER A 140 -19.70 -19.30 -4.65
C SER A 140 -19.80 -20.57 -5.51
N ALA A 141 -18.92 -21.57 -5.30
CA ALA A 141 -19.21 -22.94 -5.75
C ALA A 141 -18.36 -24.09 -5.15
N ASP A 142 -17.19 -23.87 -4.53
CA ASP A 142 -16.26 -25.00 -4.22
C ASP A 142 -15.93 -25.24 -2.75
N ARG A 143 -16.88 -24.97 -1.84
CA ARG A 143 -16.88 -25.60 -0.50
C ARG A 143 -18.09 -26.49 -0.30
N LEU A 144 -18.31 -27.39 -1.25
CA LEU A 144 -19.11 -28.58 -1.00
C LEU A 144 -18.28 -29.54 -0.12
N CYS A 145 -18.58 -29.51 1.18
CA CYS A 145 -18.49 -30.59 2.17
C CYS A 145 -17.42 -31.68 1.98
N PRO A 146 -16.43 -31.79 2.90
CA PRO A 146 -15.87 -33.08 3.26
C PRO A 146 -16.43 -33.50 4.62
N HIS A 147 -17.66 -33.98 4.66
CA HIS A 147 -18.14 -34.80 5.78
C HIS A 147 -19.37 -35.63 5.37
N ALA A 148 -19.12 -36.65 4.55
CA ALA A 148 -20.00 -37.81 4.43
C ALA A 148 -19.13 -39.07 4.39
N VAL A 149 -18.53 -39.38 5.55
CA VAL A 149 -18.11 -40.73 5.91
C VAL A 149 -18.79 -41.01 7.26
N LEU A 150 -19.87 -41.79 7.20
CA LEU A 150 -20.35 -42.77 8.19
C LEU A 150 -21.86 -42.99 8.02
N GLN A 151 -22.23 -43.83 7.05
CA GLN A 151 -23.00 -45.06 7.25
C GLN A 151 -23.05 -45.88 5.96
#